data_AF-A0A829HJE0-F1
#
_entry.id   AF-A0A829HJE0-F1
#
_cell.length_a   1.000
_cell.length_b   1.000
_cell.length_c   1.000
_cell.angle_alpha   90.00
_cell.angle_beta   90.00
_cell.angle_gamma   90.00
#
_symmetry.space_group_name_H-M   'P 1'
#
loop_
_entity.id
_entity.type
_entity.pdbx_description
1 polymer ?
#
loop_
_entity_poly.entity_id
_entity_poly.type
_entity_poly.pdbx_seq_one_letter_code
_entity_poly.pdbx_strand_id
1 'polypeptide(L)'
;MIKKTTVLIQVTLPVFQIKMASFTLFLLMIILTWAIFIYFIYDLSLYYFYQFLPFFAQLFNIALMFGLLLIIVYLYNQLYQRYFRRAITFKLYQQGMALESAKQSTFFTWQDLIQIQLQQQQAQIHSFNLLSKSKPYRQYFYFNSWMWPATLTQQHCEFLPFWKKLEALAKQQQLQRISNRSTHKKTHIDIISIIANQQALDAFQRKQRWTAIAFILGILVSFSLCIAYLLWNKFNDGSVKLPHQQTQSISGTNFEIFQNQVYIFKQGQGTFLLPQVKADQFTGLALDNLPDRAPELYSNVGKTAQQVYWQEHILSGLNPAQTRYLGNDFSKDHQQVYFRNIRLTNVNATHFSAILHPRFNTLGYFYAKDDQQVYYKTKALTDLDPQQSQAFPNSSQYIHDQQLVYYQDKRLDQLNAQQTQIFSGSNRFSRDLNLATDGHAYYLNQQPLPHIAEHKFWGTTPVDVTRLQLLGSQSNEPYPGNFSYLFADQQQIYVYDEFYQQLKVLYRFQQPVRLIVLADRRLSDGQHSYLITEKLYRTRGRSSGSTTHGFKISLIREQDQQIMAQYFARNPNALKLSNLLHDREIN
;
A
#
# COMPACT_ATOMS: atom_id res chain seq x y z
N MET A 1 19.31 -22.85 63.57
CA MET A 1 18.73 -24.19 63.34
C MET A 1 17.29 -24.20 63.84
N ILE A 2 16.31 -24.01 62.96
CA ILE A 2 14.89 -24.13 63.33
C ILE A 2 14.58 -25.64 63.32
N LYS A 3 14.24 -26.22 64.49
CA LYS A 3 13.88 -27.63 64.63
C LYS A 3 12.75 -27.95 63.65
N LYS A 4 13.01 -28.82 62.66
CA LYS A 4 12.01 -29.30 61.71
C LYS A 4 10.90 -29.99 62.49
N THR A 5 9.79 -29.30 62.65
CA THR A 5 8.53 -29.83 63.16
C THR A 5 7.98 -30.87 62.18
N THR A 6 7.12 -31.75 62.67
CA THR A 6 6.40 -32.75 61.89
C THR A 6 5.67 -32.12 60.71
N VAL A 7 5.84 -32.70 59.51
CA VAL A 7 5.14 -32.25 58.29
C VAL A 7 3.64 -32.51 58.47
N LEU A 8 2.82 -31.47 58.34
CA LEU A 8 1.37 -31.57 58.53
C LEU A 8 0.66 -32.12 57.29
N ILE A 9 1.12 -31.70 56.11
CA ILE A 9 0.68 -32.20 54.80
C ILE A 9 1.76 -31.88 53.78
N GLN A 10 1.89 -32.74 52.77
CA GLN A 10 2.75 -32.49 51.63
C GLN A 10 2.08 -32.91 50.33
N VAL A 11 2.43 -32.23 49.24
CA VAL A 11 1.96 -32.55 47.90
C VAL A 11 3.08 -32.30 46.89
N THR A 12 3.30 -33.25 45.98
CA THR A 12 4.32 -33.13 44.93
C THR A 12 3.64 -33.07 43.59
N LEU A 13 3.83 -31.96 42.85
CA LEU A 13 3.17 -31.75 41.57
C LEU A 13 4.15 -31.24 40.52
N PRO A 14 3.94 -31.60 39.23
CA PRO A 14 4.61 -30.92 38.13
C PRO A 14 4.07 -29.49 38.02
N VAL A 15 4.92 -28.50 38.19
CA VAL A 15 4.58 -27.07 38.06
C VAL A 15 5.52 -26.36 37.10
N PHE A 16 5.01 -25.30 36.48
CA PHE A 16 5.78 -24.36 35.67
C PHE A 16 6.13 -23.15 36.54
N GLN A 17 7.39 -23.09 36.99
CA GLN A 17 7.88 -21.97 37.77
C GLN A 17 8.34 -20.85 36.82
N ILE A 18 7.60 -19.74 36.77
CA ILE A 18 8.00 -18.60 35.93
C ILE A 18 9.11 -17.82 36.64
N LYS A 19 10.32 -17.88 36.08
CA LYS A 19 11.40 -16.94 36.37
C LYS A 19 11.30 -15.77 35.40
N MET A 20 11.19 -14.54 35.93
CA MET A 20 10.96 -13.34 35.12
C MET A 20 12.00 -13.19 34.00
N ALA A 21 13.30 -13.34 34.28
CA ALA A 21 14.33 -13.22 33.24
C ALA A 21 14.17 -14.24 32.09
N SER A 22 13.90 -15.51 32.42
CA SER A 22 13.67 -16.55 31.41
C SER A 22 12.40 -16.30 30.60
N PHE A 23 11.35 -15.80 31.26
CA PHE A 23 10.10 -15.43 30.60
C PHE A 23 10.24 -14.22 29.68
N THR A 24 10.98 -13.18 30.09
CA THR A 24 11.25 -12.01 29.26
C THR A 24 12.05 -12.38 28.02
N LEU A 25 13.10 -13.21 28.17
CA LEU A 25 13.85 -13.73 27.02
C LEU A 25 12.95 -14.51 26.07
N PHE A 26 12.05 -15.32 26.62
CA PHE A 26 11.09 -16.10 25.84
C PHE A 26 10.12 -15.22 25.05
N LEU A 27 9.60 -14.16 25.67
CA LEU A 27 8.74 -13.18 25.00
C LEU A 27 9.48 -12.42 23.89
N LEU A 28 10.74 -12.05 24.13
CA LEU A 28 11.59 -11.42 23.11
C LEU A 28 11.76 -12.34 21.90
N MET A 29 11.99 -13.64 22.11
CA MET A 29 12.11 -14.60 21.01
C MET A 29 10.81 -14.73 20.21
N ILE A 30 9.64 -14.72 20.86
CA ILE A 30 8.33 -14.70 20.18
C ILE A 30 8.23 -13.45 19.29
N ILE A 31 8.53 -12.27 19.85
CA ILE A 31 8.44 -10.99 19.12
C ILE A 31 9.41 -10.97 17.93
N LEU A 32 10.67 -11.37 18.12
CA LEU A 32 11.68 -11.41 17.06
C LEU A 32 11.29 -12.40 15.95
N THR A 33 10.84 -13.61 16.32
CA THR A 33 10.39 -14.60 15.35
C THR A 33 9.20 -14.07 14.55
N TRP A 34 8.21 -13.47 15.23
CA TRP A 34 7.05 -12.86 14.57
C TRP A 34 7.44 -11.73 13.62
N ALA A 35 8.33 -10.83 14.05
CA ALA A 35 8.82 -9.73 13.21
C ALA A 35 9.54 -10.23 11.94
N ILE A 36 10.38 -11.27 12.07
CA ILE A 36 11.08 -11.89 10.93
C ILE A 36 10.09 -12.49 9.93
N PHE A 37 9.12 -13.28 10.40
CA PHE A 37 8.11 -13.88 9.51
C PHE A 37 7.24 -12.83 8.83
N ILE A 38 6.87 -11.75 9.54
CA ILE A 38 6.15 -10.64 8.95
C ILE A 38 6.95 -9.98 7.84
N TYR A 39 8.23 -9.71 8.08
CA TYR A 39 9.07 -9.07 7.08
C TYR A 39 9.07 -9.86 5.77
N PHE A 40 9.30 -11.18 5.83
CA PHE A 40 9.28 -12.05 4.66
C PHE A 40 7.91 -12.12 3.96
N ILE A 41 6.83 -12.15 4.74
CA ILE A 41 5.48 -12.27 4.20
C ILE A 41 4.98 -10.95 3.62
N TYR A 42 5.31 -9.83 4.28
CA TYR A 42 4.99 -8.51 3.80
C TYR A 42 5.67 -8.27 2.46
N ASP A 43 6.95 -8.59 2.33
CA ASP A 43 7.72 -8.46 1.10
C ASP A 43 7.16 -9.34 -0.03
N LEU A 44 6.85 -10.61 0.27
CA LEU A 44 6.18 -11.52 -0.67
C LEU A 44 4.79 -11.02 -1.07
N SER A 45 4.03 -10.44 -0.13
CA SER A 45 2.68 -9.94 -0.40
C SER A 45 2.65 -8.68 -1.24
N LEU A 46 3.64 -7.79 -1.07
CA LEU A 46 3.79 -6.58 -1.85
C LEU A 46 4.11 -6.92 -3.31
N TYR A 47 4.88 -7.98 -3.52
CA TYR A 47 5.23 -8.46 -4.85
C TYR A 47 4.05 -9.11 -5.59
N TYR A 48 3.23 -9.94 -4.91
CA TYR A 48 2.19 -10.73 -5.60
C TYR A 48 0.74 -10.25 -5.39
N PHE A 49 0.35 -9.74 -4.21
CA PHE A 49 -1.07 -9.46 -3.90
C PHE A 49 -1.49 -8.01 -4.17
N TYR A 50 -0.55 -7.07 -4.14
CA TYR A 50 -0.84 -5.66 -4.45
C TYR A 50 -1.27 -5.42 -5.90
N GLN A 51 -1.00 -6.38 -6.80
CA GLN A 51 -1.43 -6.34 -8.20
C GLN A 51 -2.94 -6.57 -8.38
N PHE A 52 -3.64 -7.16 -7.41
CA PHE A 52 -5.03 -7.58 -7.58
C PHE A 52 -6.04 -6.68 -6.85
N LEU A 53 -5.82 -6.30 -5.58
CA LEU A 53 -6.66 -5.33 -4.86
C LEU A 53 -5.94 -4.76 -3.61
N PRO A 54 -5.53 -3.48 -3.59
CA PRO A 54 -4.70 -2.93 -2.50
C PRO A 54 -5.39 -2.89 -1.14
N PHE A 55 -6.71 -2.67 -1.10
CA PHE A 55 -7.46 -2.62 0.17
C PHE A 55 -7.68 -4.03 0.78
N PHE A 56 -7.95 -5.03 -0.05
CA PHE A 56 -8.14 -6.41 0.42
C PHE A 56 -6.80 -7.05 0.82
N ALA A 57 -5.72 -6.73 0.10
CA ALA A 57 -4.36 -7.14 0.45
C ALA A 57 -3.96 -6.64 1.84
N GLN A 58 -4.31 -5.40 2.21
CA GLN A 58 -4.04 -4.86 3.55
C GLN A 58 -4.79 -5.61 4.66
N LEU A 59 -6.11 -5.83 4.50
CA LEU A 59 -6.91 -6.56 5.48
C LEU A 59 -6.46 -8.03 5.61
N PHE A 60 -6.16 -8.67 4.49
CA PHE A 60 -5.65 -10.04 4.45
C PHE A 60 -4.27 -10.14 5.13
N ASN A 61 -3.36 -9.21 4.84
CA ASN A 61 -2.05 -9.14 5.51
C ASN A 61 -2.21 -8.97 7.02
N ILE A 62 -3.08 -8.06 7.48
CA ILE A 62 -3.35 -7.89 8.91
C ILE A 62 -3.88 -9.19 9.52
N ALA A 63 -4.88 -9.84 8.90
CA ALA A 63 -5.42 -11.09 9.39
C ALA A 63 -4.35 -12.20 9.47
N LEU A 64 -3.49 -12.28 8.47
CA LEU A 64 -2.41 -13.26 8.39
C LEU A 64 -1.31 -12.99 9.42
N MET A 65 -0.95 -11.72 9.69
CA MET A 65 -0.05 -11.31 10.78
C MET A 65 -0.56 -11.78 12.14
N PHE A 66 -1.86 -11.59 12.43
CA PHE A 66 -2.47 -12.06 13.68
C PHE A 66 -2.55 -13.59 13.76
N GLY A 67 -2.88 -14.26 12.65
CA GLY A 67 -2.88 -15.73 12.57
C GLY A 67 -1.52 -16.33 12.89
N LEU A 68 -0.44 -15.79 12.30
CA LEU A 68 0.94 -16.19 12.58
C LEU A 68 1.34 -15.95 14.02
N LEU A 69 0.95 -14.81 14.59
CA LEU A 69 1.23 -14.53 16.00
C LEU A 69 0.68 -15.65 16.89
N LEU A 70 -0.59 -16.04 16.68
CA LEU A 70 -1.23 -17.10 17.46
C LEU A 70 -0.50 -18.45 17.34
N ILE A 71 -0.07 -18.82 16.13
CA ILE A 71 0.68 -20.07 15.88
C ILE A 71 2.05 -20.03 16.58
N ILE A 72 2.81 -18.95 16.40
CA ILE A 72 4.14 -18.78 17.04
C ILE A 72 3.98 -18.84 18.56
N VAL A 73 3.04 -18.08 19.10
CA VAL A 73 2.71 -18.05 20.52
C VAL A 73 2.34 -19.46 21.04
N TYR A 74 1.58 -20.24 20.27
CA TYR A 74 1.27 -21.64 20.60
C TYR A 74 2.49 -22.56 20.61
N LEU A 75 3.31 -22.52 19.56
CA LEU A 75 4.51 -23.36 19.46
C LEU A 75 5.50 -23.04 20.59
N TYR A 76 5.73 -21.75 20.84
CA TYR A 76 6.54 -21.30 21.95
C TYR A 76 5.92 -21.74 23.29
N ASN A 77 4.61 -21.64 23.50
CA ASN A 77 3.99 -22.18 24.72
C ASN A 77 4.29 -23.67 24.96
N GLN A 78 4.24 -24.50 23.92
CA GLN A 78 4.59 -25.92 24.00
C GLN A 78 6.06 -26.13 24.36
N LEU A 79 6.95 -25.37 23.72
CA LEU A 79 8.38 -25.40 23.96
C LEU A 79 8.70 -24.99 25.41
N TYR A 80 8.06 -23.92 25.89
CA TYR A 80 8.17 -23.46 27.27
C TYR A 80 7.75 -24.56 28.26
N GLN A 81 6.60 -25.19 28.03
CA GLN A 81 6.13 -26.28 28.88
C GLN A 81 7.10 -27.45 28.90
N ARG A 82 7.69 -27.82 27.76
CA ARG A 82 8.65 -28.93 27.68
C ARG A 82 9.93 -28.67 28.47
N TYR A 83 10.49 -27.46 28.41
CA TYR A 83 11.80 -27.15 29.04
C TYR A 83 11.69 -26.70 30.50
N PHE A 84 10.56 -26.12 30.93
CA PHE A 84 10.42 -25.53 32.26
C PHE A 84 9.53 -26.32 33.23
N ARG A 85 8.96 -27.46 32.82
CA ARG A 85 8.21 -28.36 33.71
C ARG A 85 9.12 -28.98 34.76
N ARG A 86 8.80 -28.78 36.05
CA ARG A 86 9.57 -29.36 37.17
C ARG A 86 8.63 -29.88 38.26
N ALA A 87 8.99 -31.00 38.88
CA ALA A 87 8.29 -31.46 40.07
C ALA A 87 8.71 -30.61 41.29
N ILE A 88 7.74 -30.02 41.98
CA ILE A 88 7.95 -29.29 43.22
C ILE A 88 7.10 -29.93 44.31
N THR A 89 7.74 -30.18 45.45
CA THR A 89 7.11 -30.69 46.66
C THR A 89 6.82 -29.52 47.59
N PHE A 90 5.53 -29.27 47.82
CA PHE A 90 5.04 -28.30 48.78
C PHE A 90 4.85 -29.01 50.11
N LYS A 91 5.53 -28.55 51.17
CA LYS A 91 5.39 -29.08 52.53
C LYS A 91 4.86 -28.00 53.45
N LEU A 92 3.84 -28.33 54.23
CA LEU A 92 3.25 -27.42 55.19
C LEU A 92 3.65 -27.81 56.62
N TYR A 93 4.08 -26.82 57.38
CA TYR A 93 4.47 -26.94 58.78
C TYR A 93 3.63 -25.96 59.61
N GLN A 94 3.63 -26.12 60.93
CA GLN A 94 2.91 -25.20 61.80
C GLN A 94 3.50 -23.77 61.76
N GLN A 95 4.81 -23.67 61.53
CA GLN A 95 5.58 -22.42 61.54
C GLN A 95 5.67 -21.74 60.15
N GLY A 96 5.20 -22.40 59.09
CA GLY A 96 5.32 -21.90 57.72
C GLY A 96 5.25 -23.01 56.67
N MET A 97 5.84 -22.77 55.50
CA MET A 97 5.83 -23.72 54.39
C MET A 97 7.22 -23.88 53.76
N ALA A 98 7.54 -25.09 53.29
CA ALA A 98 8.72 -25.35 52.49
C ALA A 98 8.36 -25.66 51.04
N LEU A 99 9.23 -25.25 50.13
CA LEU A 99 9.23 -25.66 48.73
C LEU A 99 10.52 -26.44 48.49
N GLU A 100 10.38 -27.69 48.09
CA GLU A 100 11.49 -28.56 47.75
C GLU A 100 11.43 -28.92 46.27
N SER A 101 12.54 -28.72 45.58
CA SER A 101 12.80 -29.19 44.22
C SER A 101 14.07 -30.02 44.23
N ALA A 102 14.33 -30.77 43.15
CA ALA A 102 15.52 -31.61 43.02
C ALA A 102 16.87 -30.88 43.27
N LYS A 103 16.92 -29.54 43.19
CA LYS A 103 18.14 -28.73 43.37
C LYS A 103 18.08 -27.69 44.49
N GLN A 104 16.91 -27.42 45.06
CA GLN A 104 16.74 -26.28 45.96
C GLN A 104 15.61 -26.54 46.96
N SER A 105 15.87 -26.23 48.24
CA SER A 105 14.90 -26.26 49.33
C SER A 105 14.81 -24.87 49.97
N THR A 106 13.64 -24.24 49.94
CA THR A 106 13.40 -22.92 50.55
C THR A 106 12.27 -23.01 51.57
N PHE A 107 12.48 -22.49 52.77
CA PHE A 107 11.47 -22.44 53.83
C PHE A 107 11.03 -21.00 54.07
N PHE A 108 9.72 -20.76 54.07
CA PHE A 108 9.09 -19.48 54.30
C PHE A 108 8.32 -19.54 55.63
N THR A 109 8.71 -18.72 56.60
CA THR A 109 7.94 -18.54 57.83
C THR A 109 6.70 -17.69 57.55
N TRP A 110 5.68 -17.79 58.40
CA TRP A 110 4.49 -16.92 58.28
C TRP A 110 4.84 -15.42 58.33
N GLN A 111 5.91 -15.04 59.04
CA GLN A 111 6.37 -13.65 59.17
C GLN A 111 7.11 -13.11 57.92
N ASP A 112 7.73 -14.01 57.16
CA ASP A 112 8.46 -13.68 55.92
C ASP A 112 7.50 -13.54 54.72
N LEU A 113 6.37 -14.22 54.76
CA LEU A 113 5.34 -14.13 53.72
C LEU A 113 4.66 -12.75 53.74
N ILE A 114 4.41 -12.20 52.55
CA ILE A 114 3.65 -10.98 52.32
C ILE A 114 2.25 -11.34 51.81
N GLN A 115 2.19 -12.19 50.78
CA GLN A 115 0.95 -12.64 50.15
C GLN A 115 1.12 -14.05 49.58
N ILE A 116 0.09 -14.88 49.78
CA ILE A 116 -0.12 -16.13 49.05
C ILE A 116 -1.37 -15.96 48.21
N GLN A 117 -1.30 -16.25 46.92
CA GLN A 117 -2.44 -16.09 46.01
C GLN A 117 -2.69 -17.37 45.24
N LEU A 118 -3.95 -17.81 45.26
CA LEU A 118 -4.46 -18.90 44.43
C LEU A 118 -5.39 -18.31 43.38
N GLN A 119 -5.18 -18.70 42.12
CA GLN A 119 -6.09 -18.38 41.03
C GLN A 119 -6.81 -19.63 40.58
N GLN A 120 -8.14 -19.58 40.57
CA GLN A 120 -9.01 -20.68 40.16
C GLN A 120 -9.94 -20.23 39.03
N GLN A 121 -10.27 -21.12 38.08
CA GLN A 121 -11.28 -20.87 37.05
C GLN A 121 -12.35 -21.97 37.05
N GLN A 122 -13.61 -21.61 37.33
CA GLN A 122 -14.81 -22.48 37.45
C GLN A 122 -14.70 -23.63 38.48
N ALA A 123 -13.67 -24.48 38.39
CA ALA A 123 -13.28 -25.49 39.37
C ALA A 123 -11.78 -25.85 39.31
N GLN A 124 -10.96 -25.19 38.47
CA GLN A 124 -9.57 -25.59 38.24
C GLN A 124 -8.59 -24.61 38.89
N ILE A 125 -7.60 -25.13 39.61
CA ILE A 125 -6.49 -24.31 40.12
C ILE A 125 -5.53 -24.05 38.97
N HIS A 126 -5.41 -22.79 38.59
CA HIS A 126 -4.59 -22.35 37.47
C HIS A 126 -3.17 -22.00 37.92
N SER A 127 -3.06 -21.18 38.97
CA SER A 127 -1.78 -20.74 39.50
C SER A 127 -1.80 -20.60 41.02
N PHE A 128 -0.61 -20.74 41.60
CA PHE A 128 -0.30 -20.50 42.99
C PHE A 128 0.92 -19.58 43.05
N ASN A 129 0.80 -18.45 43.72
CA ASN A 129 1.81 -17.40 43.73
C ASN A 129 2.20 -17.06 45.17
N LEU A 130 3.49 -16.88 45.39
CA LEU A 130 4.07 -16.49 46.67
C LEU A 130 4.82 -15.17 46.52
N LEU A 131 4.57 -14.28 47.47
CA LEU A 131 5.29 -13.03 47.66
C LEU A 131 5.90 -13.03 49.07
N SER A 132 7.21 -12.86 49.17
CA SER A 132 7.97 -12.88 50.43
C SER A 132 8.86 -11.65 50.59
N LYS A 133 9.28 -11.36 51.83
CA LYS A 133 10.24 -10.29 52.14
C LYS A 133 11.67 -10.73 51.84
N SER A 134 11.99 -12.01 52.01
CA SER A 134 13.30 -12.59 51.71
C SER A 134 13.37 -13.19 50.30
N LYS A 135 14.60 -13.36 49.77
CA LYS A 135 14.80 -14.01 48.47
C LYS A 135 14.43 -15.50 48.56
N PRO A 136 13.67 -16.06 47.61
CA PRO A 136 13.19 -15.41 46.37
C PRO A 136 11.89 -14.61 46.55
N TYR A 137 11.94 -13.29 46.31
CA TYR A 137 10.85 -12.35 46.61
C TYR A 137 9.49 -12.70 45.98
N ARG A 138 9.48 -13.22 44.75
CA ARG A 138 8.26 -13.52 44.02
C ARG A 138 8.40 -14.83 43.28
N GLN A 139 7.45 -15.72 43.48
CA GLN A 139 7.41 -17.01 42.82
C GLN A 139 6.00 -17.27 42.27
N TYR A 140 5.95 -17.65 41.00
CA TYR A 140 4.71 -18.02 40.33
C TYR A 140 4.79 -19.49 39.95
N PHE A 141 3.79 -20.26 40.35
CA PHE A 141 3.66 -21.67 40.04
C PHE A 141 2.37 -21.86 39.25
N TYR A 142 2.50 -22.21 37.97
CA TYR A 142 1.36 -22.56 37.14
C TYR A 142 1.25 -24.08 37.07
N PHE A 143 0.03 -24.59 37.26
CA PHE A 143 -0.25 -26.03 37.17
C PHE A 143 -0.64 -26.41 35.74
N ASN A 144 -1.20 -25.47 34.98
CA ASN A 144 -1.50 -25.59 33.55
C ASN A 144 -0.71 -24.55 32.74
N SER A 145 -0.90 -24.53 31.41
CA SER A 145 -0.29 -23.50 30.55
C SER A 145 -0.69 -22.09 30.99
N TRP A 146 0.28 -21.17 30.99
CA TRP A 146 0.07 -19.76 31.30
C TRP A 146 -0.79 -19.01 30.25
N MET A 147 -1.03 -19.59 29.06
CA MET A 147 -1.83 -18.96 27.99
C MET A 147 -3.15 -19.67 27.69
N TRP A 148 -3.21 -20.99 27.82
CA TRP A 148 -4.45 -21.74 27.61
C TRP A 148 -4.75 -22.66 28.80
N PRO A 149 -5.67 -22.29 29.70
CA PRO A 149 -6.14 -23.21 30.71
C PRO A 149 -6.85 -24.39 30.03
N ALA A 150 -6.16 -25.53 29.92
CA ALA A 150 -6.74 -26.79 29.48
C ALA A 150 -7.68 -27.36 30.57
N THR A 151 -8.58 -28.25 30.16
CA THR A 151 -9.57 -28.96 30.99
C THR A 151 -8.99 -29.61 32.25
N LEU A 152 -9.85 -29.84 33.26
CA LEU A 152 -9.55 -30.32 34.61
C LEU A 152 -8.42 -31.37 34.60
N THR A 153 -7.24 -30.98 35.08
CA THR A 153 -6.10 -31.90 35.23
C THR A 153 -6.15 -32.56 36.60
N GLN A 154 -5.68 -33.81 36.68
CA GLN A 154 -5.57 -34.60 37.91
C GLN A 154 -4.84 -33.85 39.05
N GLN A 155 -3.91 -32.95 38.68
CA GLN A 155 -3.14 -32.10 39.60
C GLN A 155 -4.00 -31.17 40.45
N HIS A 156 -5.16 -30.72 39.95
CA HIS A 156 -6.09 -29.89 40.71
C HIS A 156 -6.62 -30.62 41.95
N CYS A 157 -7.03 -31.87 41.77
CA CYS A 157 -7.58 -32.71 42.85
C CYS A 157 -6.53 -32.98 43.94
N GLU A 158 -5.26 -33.13 43.55
CA GLU A 158 -4.15 -33.40 44.48
C GLU A 158 -3.72 -32.16 45.28
N PHE A 159 -3.81 -30.94 44.71
CA PHE A 159 -3.42 -29.71 45.43
C PHE A 159 -4.49 -29.16 46.37
N LEU A 160 -5.78 -29.45 46.10
CA LEU A 160 -6.89 -28.88 46.86
C LEU A 160 -6.85 -29.22 48.38
N PRO A 161 -6.52 -30.46 48.82
CA PRO A 161 -6.36 -30.77 50.24
C PRO A 161 -5.25 -29.95 50.90
N PHE A 162 -4.13 -29.74 50.19
CA PHE A 162 -3.03 -28.90 50.66
C PHE A 162 -3.49 -27.44 50.85
N TRP A 163 -4.19 -26.87 49.86
CA TRP A 163 -4.72 -25.51 49.96
C TRP A 163 -5.71 -25.33 51.13
N LYS A 164 -6.66 -26.27 51.31
CA LYS A 164 -7.61 -26.22 52.44
C LYS A 164 -6.90 -26.25 53.80
N LYS A 165 -5.86 -27.08 53.94
CA LYS A 165 -5.07 -27.14 55.19
C LYS A 165 -4.26 -25.84 55.42
N LEU A 166 -3.73 -25.25 54.35
CA LEU A 166 -3.04 -23.97 54.39
C LEU A 166 -3.98 -22.84 54.82
N GLU A 167 -5.19 -22.76 54.26
CA GLU A 167 -6.20 -21.78 54.68
C GLU A 167 -6.58 -21.93 56.16
N ALA A 168 -6.71 -23.17 56.65
CA ALA A 168 -7.02 -23.43 58.05
C ALA A 168 -5.91 -22.94 59.00
N LEU A 169 -4.64 -23.20 58.67
CA LEU A 169 -3.50 -22.70 59.45
C LEU A 169 -3.37 -21.17 59.35
N ALA A 170 -3.59 -20.60 58.16
CA ALA A 170 -3.59 -19.15 57.97
C ALA A 170 -4.64 -18.47 58.86
N LYS A 171 -5.83 -19.08 58.99
CA LYS A 171 -6.88 -18.61 59.91
C LYS A 171 -6.43 -18.70 61.38
N GLN A 172 -5.74 -19.77 61.79
CA GLN A 172 -5.17 -19.89 63.14
C GLN A 172 -4.11 -18.83 63.43
N GLN A 173 -3.34 -18.43 62.42
CA GLN A 173 -2.32 -17.37 62.50
C GLN A 173 -2.91 -15.95 62.29
N GLN A 174 -4.24 -15.80 62.29
CA GLN A 174 -4.94 -14.52 62.08
C GLN A 174 -4.58 -13.79 60.78
N LEU A 175 -4.21 -14.52 59.72
CA LEU A 175 -3.92 -13.93 58.41
C LEU A 175 -5.20 -13.50 57.69
N GLN A 176 -5.15 -12.39 56.95
CA GLN A 176 -6.31 -11.85 56.26
C GLN A 176 -6.59 -12.60 54.96
N ARG A 177 -7.82 -13.09 54.77
CA ARG A 177 -8.27 -13.74 53.53
C ARG A 177 -9.16 -12.79 52.72
N ILE A 178 -8.82 -12.59 51.45
CA ILE A 178 -9.61 -11.81 50.49
C ILE A 178 -9.93 -12.70 49.29
N SER A 179 -11.18 -12.70 48.84
CA SER A 179 -11.59 -13.38 47.61
C SER A 179 -12.24 -12.40 46.65
N ASN A 180 -11.66 -12.25 45.47
CA ASN A 180 -12.23 -11.43 44.40
C ASN A 180 -12.84 -12.33 43.33
N ARG A 181 -14.12 -12.13 43.05
CA ARG A 181 -14.87 -12.85 42.02
C ARG A 181 -15.06 -11.97 40.79
N SER A 182 -14.65 -12.46 39.62
CA SER A 182 -14.96 -11.80 38.34
C SER A 182 -16.48 -11.81 38.09
N THR A 183 -17.05 -10.65 37.74
CA THR A 183 -18.50 -10.47 37.46
C THR A 183 -18.93 -11.00 36.08
N HIS A 184 -17.98 -11.33 35.18
CA HIS A 184 -18.31 -11.84 33.85
C HIS A 184 -18.53 -13.37 33.85
N LYS A 185 -19.75 -13.78 33.46
CA LYS A 185 -20.21 -15.20 33.45
C LYS A 185 -19.38 -16.15 32.56
N LYS A 186 -18.66 -15.64 31.54
CA LYS A 186 -17.86 -16.48 30.61
C LYS A 186 -16.40 -16.71 31.04
N THR A 187 -15.89 -15.92 31.99
CA THR A 187 -14.49 -15.97 32.46
C THR A 187 -14.44 -15.96 34.00
N HIS A 188 -15.18 -16.87 34.64
CA HIS A 188 -15.21 -17.06 36.09
C HIS A 188 -13.82 -17.39 36.65
N ILE A 189 -13.00 -16.37 36.90
CA ILE A 189 -11.72 -16.45 37.58
C ILE A 189 -11.95 -15.98 39.02
N ASP A 190 -11.75 -16.88 39.97
CA ASP A 190 -11.79 -16.65 41.40
C ASP A 190 -10.35 -16.50 41.89
N ILE A 191 -10.00 -15.32 42.41
CA ILE A 191 -8.68 -15.05 42.99
C ILE A 191 -8.82 -15.02 44.50
N ILE A 192 -8.18 -15.96 45.18
CA ILE A 192 -8.12 -16.04 46.64
C ILE A 192 -6.73 -15.61 47.08
N SER A 193 -6.66 -14.59 47.93
CA SER A 193 -5.42 -14.07 48.50
C SER A 193 -5.43 -14.22 50.02
N ILE A 194 -4.33 -14.74 50.55
CA ILE A 194 -4.01 -14.75 51.98
C ILE A 194 -2.90 -13.72 52.16
N ILE A 195 -3.18 -12.69 52.95
CA ILE A 195 -2.28 -11.56 53.18
C ILE A 195 -1.70 -11.71 54.58
N ALA A 196 -0.38 -11.80 54.64
CA ALA A 196 0.37 -11.89 55.89
C ALA A 196 0.93 -10.52 56.33
N ASN A 197 1.11 -9.58 55.40
CA ASN A 197 1.52 -8.22 55.74
C ASN A 197 0.97 -7.18 54.74
N GLN A 198 -0.07 -6.46 55.16
CA GLN A 198 -0.75 -5.47 54.31
C GLN A 198 0.17 -4.28 53.93
N GLN A 199 0.92 -3.73 54.88
CA GLN A 199 1.84 -2.60 54.62
C GLN A 199 2.92 -2.95 53.59
N ALA A 200 3.52 -4.13 53.70
CA ALA A 200 4.53 -4.61 52.75
C ALA A 200 3.93 -4.85 51.36
N LEU A 201 2.68 -5.34 51.31
CA LEU A 201 1.95 -5.52 50.04
C LEU A 201 1.68 -4.16 49.36
N ASP A 202 1.21 -3.16 50.10
CA ASP A 202 0.93 -1.81 49.56
C ASP A 202 2.21 -1.10 49.09
N ALA A 203 3.31 -1.24 49.83
CA ALA A 203 4.62 -0.73 49.41
C ALA A 203 5.09 -1.40 48.11
N PHE A 204 4.94 -2.72 48.01
CA PHE A 204 5.29 -3.48 46.81
C PHE A 204 4.45 -3.07 45.60
N GLN A 205 3.12 -2.97 45.76
CA GLN A 205 2.21 -2.58 44.69
C GLN A 205 2.46 -1.14 44.20
N ARG A 206 2.72 -0.20 45.11
CA ARG A 206 3.11 1.17 44.75
C ARG A 206 4.37 1.19 43.90
N LYS A 207 5.42 0.48 44.32
CA LYS A 207 6.66 0.36 43.54
C LYS A 207 6.39 -0.22 42.15
N GLN A 208 5.59 -1.29 42.05
CA GLN A 208 5.24 -1.90 40.76
C GLN A 208 4.48 -0.94 39.83
N ARG A 209 3.52 -0.16 40.37
CA ARG A 209 2.78 0.85 39.60
C ARG A 209 3.72 1.93 39.05
N TRP A 210 4.60 2.47 39.88
CA TRP A 210 5.58 3.47 39.45
C TRP A 210 6.53 2.93 38.37
N THR A 211 7.00 1.69 38.49
CA THR A 211 7.81 1.06 37.44
C THR A 211 7.05 0.86 36.13
N ALA A 212 5.77 0.50 36.19
CA ALA A 212 4.95 0.33 35.00
C ALA A 212 4.68 1.67 34.29
N ILE A 213 4.35 2.72 35.06
CA ILE A 213 4.18 4.08 34.53
C ILE A 213 5.47 4.56 33.86
N ALA A 214 6.62 4.39 34.52
CA ALA A 214 7.92 4.77 33.95
C ALA A 214 8.22 4.04 32.64
N PHE A 215 7.90 2.75 32.55
CA PHE A 215 8.10 1.96 31.33
C PHE A 215 7.17 2.42 30.19
N ILE A 216 5.89 2.67 30.46
CA ILE A 216 4.93 3.18 29.47
C ILE A 216 5.37 4.55 28.94
N LEU A 217 5.79 5.45 29.83
CA LEU A 217 6.33 6.76 29.44
C LEU A 217 7.59 6.61 28.57
N GLY A 218 8.50 5.70 28.93
CA GLY A 218 9.69 5.40 28.12
C GLY A 218 9.34 4.96 26.70
N ILE A 219 8.35 4.06 26.54
CA ILE A 219 7.87 3.63 25.22
C ILE A 219 7.27 4.79 24.45
N LEU A 220 6.39 5.60 25.07
CA LEU A 220 5.75 6.73 24.42
C LEU A 220 6.77 7.76 23.92
N VAL A 221 7.77 8.08 24.75
CA VAL A 221 8.86 8.99 24.37
C VAL A 221 9.68 8.42 23.21
N SER A 222 10.06 7.14 23.28
CA SER A 222 10.81 6.48 22.20
C SER A 222 10.03 6.47 20.88
N PHE A 223 8.73 6.15 20.93
CA PHE A 223 7.86 6.17 19.75
C PHE A 223 7.69 7.58 19.18
N SER A 224 7.56 8.59 20.04
CA SER A 224 7.47 10.00 19.64
C SER A 224 8.75 10.48 18.98
N LEU A 225 9.92 10.12 19.52
CA LEU A 225 11.22 10.43 18.91
C LEU A 225 11.41 9.72 17.56
N CYS A 226 10.96 8.46 17.44
CA CYS A 226 10.99 7.73 16.17
C CYS A 226 10.12 8.41 15.10
N ILE A 227 8.88 8.79 15.45
CA ILE A 227 8.01 9.54 14.53
C ILE A 227 8.63 10.87 14.17
N ALA A 228 9.14 11.62 15.14
CA ALA A 228 9.79 12.91 14.88
C ALA A 228 10.98 12.76 13.92
N TYR A 229 11.80 11.71 14.08
CA TYR A 229 12.90 11.39 13.16
C TYR A 229 12.41 11.07 11.74
N LEU A 230 11.36 10.24 11.60
CA LEU A 230 10.78 9.92 10.29
C LEU A 230 10.18 11.14 9.61
N LEU A 231 9.49 12.00 10.37
CA LEU A 231 8.94 13.25 9.86
C LEU A 231 10.04 14.25 9.49
N TRP A 232 11.10 14.36 10.30
CA TRP A 232 12.24 15.22 10.01
C TRP A 232 12.88 14.88 8.66
N ASN A 233 13.13 13.59 8.39
CA ASN A 233 13.67 13.16 7.09
C ASN A 233 12.72 13.43 5.92
N LYS A 234 11.40 13.48 6.16
CA LYS A 234 10.41 13.77 5.12
C LYS A 234 10.24 15.26 4.85
N PHE A 235 10.43 16.11 5.87
CA PHE A 235 10.28 17.57 5.76
C PHE A 235 11.60 18.30 5.44
N ASN A 236 12.74 17.71 5.79
CA ASN A 236 14.06 18.24 5.43
C ASN A 236 14.56 17.60 4.13
N ASP A 237 13.79 17.78 3.06
CA ASP A 237 14.15 17.30 1.72
C ASP A 237 15.27 18.11 1.05
N GLY A 238 15.75 19.17 1.73
CA GLY A 238 16.77 20.09 1.22
C GLY A 238 16.18 21.23 0.38
N SER A 239 14.86 21.31 0.23
CA SER A 239 14.20 22.40 -0.48
C SER A 239 14.19 23.69 0.36
N VAL A 240 14.29 24.81 -0.35
CA VAL A 240 14.32 26.15 0.23
C VAL A 240 13.04 26.88 -0.18
N LYS A 241 12.43 27.61 0.76
CA LYS A 241 11.30 28.49 0.46
C LYS A 241 11.81 29.87 0.09
N LEU A 242 11.72 30.20 -1.19
CA LEU A 242 12.12 31.51 -1.70
C LEU A 242 10.96 32.52 -1.60
N PRO A 243 11.23 33.79 -1.24
CA PRO A 243 10.22 34.84 -1.28
C PRO A 243 9.92 35.23 -2.74
N HIS A 244 8.71 34.88 -3.21
CA HIS A 244 8.31 35.10 -4.61
C HIS A 244 8.48 36.54 -5.11
N GLN A 245 8.31 37.55 -4.25
CA GLN A 245 8.40 38.96 -4.64
C GLN A 245 9.84 39.46 -4.90
N GLN A 246 10.86 38.73 -4.44
CA GLN A 246 12.27 39.12 -4.54
C GLN A 246 13.09 38.13 -5.39
N THR A 247 12.43 37.14 -5.97
CA THR A 247 13.06 36.08 -6.77
C THR A 247 12.92 36.43 -8.24
N GLN A 248 14.02 36.35 -8.99
CA GLN A 248 14.04 36.62 -10.43
C GLN A 248 14.16 35.32 -11.20
N SER A 249 13.16 34.99 -12.01
CA SER A 249 13.21 33.82 -12.91
C SER A 249 14.14 34.06 -14.10
N ILE A 250 14.91 33.04 -14.49
CA ILE A 250 15.68 33.05 -15.74
C ILE A 250 14.76 32.58 -16.87
N SER A 251 14.49 33.47 -17.83
CA SER A 251 13.54 33.24 -18.94
C SER A 251 13.78 31.92 -19.67
N GLY A 252 12.70 31.15 -19.89
CA GLY A 252 12.74 29.88 -20.59
C GLY A 252 13.39 28.72 -19.81
N THR A 253 13.66 28.90 -18.52
CA THR A 253 14.26 27.86 -17.67
C THR A 253 13.55 27.75 -16.31
N ASN A 254 13.79 26.65 -15.60
CA ASN A 254 13.33 26.44 -14.22
C ASN A 254 14.28 27.07 -13.17
N PHE A 255 15.29 27.83 -13.61
CA PHE A 255 16.23 28.46 -12.70
C PHE A 255 15.74 29.82 -12.22
N GLU A 256 16.04 30.11 -10.96
CA GLU A 256 15.66 31.32 -10.25
C GLU A 256 16.90 31.93 -9.58
N ILE A 257 16.94 33.25 -9.48
CA ILE A 257 18.01 34.00 -8.83
C ILE A 257 17.45 34.66 -7.58
N PHE A 258 18.13 34.46 -6.46
CA PHE A 258 17.86 35.14 -5.20
C PHE A 258 19.17 35.39 -4.45
N GLN A 259 19.39 36.62 -3.97
CA GLN A 259 20.60 37.01 -3.22
C GLN A 259 21.93 36.59 -3.89
N ASN A 260 22.06 36.82 -5.20
CA ASN A 260 23.23 36.45 -6.02
C ASN A 260 23.54 34.94 -6.05
N GLN A 261 22.58 34.09 -5.71
CA GLN A 261 22.66 32.64 -5.81
C GLN A 261 21.65 32.14 -6.83
N VAL A 262 21.94 30.98 -7.41
CA VAL A 262 21.09 30.32 -8.40
C VAL A 262 20.37 29.17 -7.74
N TYR A 263 19.08 29.05 -8.00
CA TYR A 263 18.21 28.01 -7.51
C TYR A 263 17.52 27.32 -8.69
N ILE A 264 17.16 26.05 -8.53
CA ILE A 264 16.39 25.26 -9.49
C ILE A 264 15.05 24.87 -8.86
N PHE A 265 13.95 25.25 -9.51
CA PHE A 265 12.63 24.76 -9.13
C PHE A 265 12.37 23.39 -9.78
N LYS A 266 12.08 22.40 -8.95
CA LYS A 266 11.73 21.04 -9.37
C LYS A 266 10.27 20.76 -9.05
N GLN A 267 9.45 20.59 -10.07
CA GLN A 267 8.03 20.33 -9.90
C GLN A 267 7.79 19.11 -9.00
N GLY A 268 7.04 19.32 -7.91
CA GLY A 268 6.74 18.28 -6.92
C GLY A 268 7.83 18.00 -5.88
N GLN A 269 9.04 18.56 -6.02
CA GLN A 269 10.14 18.41 -5.07
C GLN A 269 10.52 19.73 -4.37
N GLY A 270 10.18 20.88 -4.95
CA GLY A 270 10.49 22.20 -4.38
C GLY A 270 11.72 22.84 -5.03
N THR A 271 12.26 23.87 -4.38
CA THR A 271 13.35 24.70 -4.92
C THR A 271 14.68 24.35 -4.25
N PHE A 272 15.73 24.13 -5.03
CA PHE A 272 17.04 23.69 -4.52
C PHE A 272 18.12 24.68 -4.92
N LEU A 273 19.09 24.91 -4.03
CA LEU A 273 20.25 25.75 -4.30
C LEU A 273 21.23 25.02 -5.25
N LEU A 274 21.71 25.72 -6.29
CA LEU A 274 22.87 25.27 -7.07
C LEU A 274 24.15 25.64 -6.29
N PRO A 275 24.89 24.65 -5.76
CA PRO A 275 26.02 24.92 -4.89
C PRO A 275 27.15 25.61 -5.66
N GLN A 276 27.75 26.63 -5.03
CA GLN A 276 28.95 27.32 -5.53
C GLN A 276 28.77 28.06 -6.87
N VAL A 277 27.54 28.35 -7.28
CA VAL A 277 27.22 29.14 -8.47
C VAL A 277 26.72 30.51 -8.09
N LYS A 278 27.39 31.57 -8.56
CA LYS A 278 26.92 32.95 -8.45
C LYS A 278 26.07 33.32 -9.65
N ALA A 279 25.09 34.20 -9.44
CA ALA A 279 24.13 34.57 -10.47
C ALA A 279 24.78 35.30 -11.67
N ASP A 280 25.80 36.12 -11.43
CA ASP A 280 26.57 36.84 -12.46
C ASP A 280 27.42 35.91 -13.36
N GLN A 281 27.66 34.68 -12.93
CA GLN A 281 28.44 33.67 -13.64
C GLN A 281 27.56 32.62 -14.32
N PHE A 282 26.25 32.68 -14.14
CA PHE A 282 25.32 31.65 -14.60
C PHE A 282 24.51 32.11 -15.80
N THR A 283 24.34 31.20 -16.75
CA THR A 283 23.49 31.40 -17.91
C THR A 283 22.56 30.20 -18.05
N GLY A 284 21.25 30.45 -17.98
CA GLY A 284 20.25 29.44 -18.33
C GLY A 284 20.27 29.14 -19.82
N LEU A 285 20.18 27.87 -20.19
CA LEU A 285 20.11 27.41 -21.57
C LEU A 285 18.66 27.06 -21.89
N ALA A 286 17.94 28.01 -22.46
CA ALA A 286 16.60 27.80 -23.01
C ALA A 286 16.69 27.47 -24.51
N LEU A 287 15.63 26.85 -25.03
CA LEU A 287 15.51 26.61 -26.47
C LEU A 287 14.95 27.88 -27.13
N ASP A 288 15.74 28.59 -27.94
CA ASP A 288 15.29 29.79 -28.65
C ASP A 288 14.06 29.51 -29.54
N ASN A 289 13.19 30.52 -29.76
CA ASN A 289 11.96 30.44 -30.57
C ASN A 289 12.26 29.91 -31.99
N LEU A 290 12.06 28.60 -32.21
CA LEU A 290 12.04 28.03 -33.55
C LEU A 290 10.68 28.29 -34.20
N PRO A 291 10.60 28.61 -35.50
CA PRO A 291 9.34 28.65 -36.22
C PRO A 291 8.65 27.27 -36.16
N ASP A 292 7.30 27.28 -36.13
CA ASP A 292 6.44 26.09 -36.27
C ASP A 292 6.50 25.05 -35.14
N ARG A 293 6.68 25.48 -33.88
CA ARG A 293 6.55 24.58 -32.71
C ARG A 293 5.75 25.19 -31.56
N ALA A 294 5.25 24.35 -30.67
CA ALA A 294 4.84 24.80 -29.34
C ALA A 294 6.08 25.33 -28.57
N PRO A 295 6.01 26.50 -27.91
CA PRO A 295 7.11 27.01 -27.10
C PRO A 295 7.39 26.01 -25.97
N GLU A 296 8.65 25.58 -25.80
CA GLU A 296 9.07 24.75 -24.67
C GLU A 296 8.93 25.57 -23.37
N LEU A 297 8.33 24.99 -22.33
CA LEU A 297 7.81 25.78 -21.19
C LEU A 297 9.01 26.24 -20.36
N TYR A 298 9.89 25.28 -20.02
CA TYR A 298 11.10 25.53 -19.23
C TYR A 298 12.16 24.47 -19.50
N SER A 299 13.42 24.89 -19.65
CA SER A 299 14.60 24.04 -19.61
C SER A 299 15.12 23.85 -18.18
N ASN A 300 15.72 22.69 -17.92
CA ASN A 300 16.45 22.39 -16.68
C ASN A 300 17.96 22.58 -16.84
N VAL A 301 18.42 23.19 -17.93
CA VAL A 301 19.85 23.24 -18.29
C VAL A 301 20.40 24.64 -18.14
N GLY A 302 21.59 24.75 -17.56
CA GLY A 302 22.31 26.00 -17.42
C GLY A 302 23.81 25.78 -17.39
N LYS A 303 24.59 26.85 -17.42
CA LYS A 303 26.05 26.76 -17.45
C LYS A 303 26.73 27.94 -16.77
N THR A 304 27.96 27.70 -16.37
CA THR A 304 28.97 28.72 -16.08
C THR A 304 30.06 28.68 -17.15
N ALA A 305 31.13 29.45 -16.99
CA ALA A 305 32.29 29.36 -17.88
C ALA A 305 33.02 28.00 -17.78
N GLN A 306 32.88 27.28 -16.65
CA GLN A 306 33.62 26.05 -16.36
C GLN A 306 32.75 24.79 -16.40
N GLN A 307 31.45 24.91 -16.14
CA GLN A 307 30.58 23.75 -15.91
C GLN A 307 29.23 23.91 -16.60
N VAL A 308 28.64 22.77 -16.95
CA VAL A 308 27.27 22.65 -17.46
C VAL A 308 26.46 21.86 -16.45
N TYR A 309 25.22 22.26 -16.25
CA TYR A 309 24.31 21.72 -15.27
C TYR A 309 23.02 21.23 -15.94
N TRP A 310 22.51 20.08 -15.50
CA TRP A 310 21.10 19.74 -15.60
C TRP A 310 20.55 19.67 -14.18
N GLN A 311 19.61 20.55 -13.84
CA GLN A 311 19.24 20.85 -12.45
C GLN A 311 20.50 21.13 -11.61
N GLU A 312 20.70 20.44 -10.48
CA GLU A 312 21.91 20.53 -9.64
C GLU A 312 23.06 19.63 -10.11
N HIS A 313 22.85 18.78 -11.11
CA HIS A 313 23.85 17.80 -11.55
C HIS A 313 24.81 18.40 -12.57
N ILE A 314 26.11 18.27 -12.31
CA ILE A 314 27.16 18.64 -13.25
C ILE A 314 27.24 17.60 -14.39
N LEU A 315 27.16 18.09 -15.62
CA LEU A 315 27.32 17.28 -16.84
C LEU A 315 28.81 17.23 -17.22
N SER A 316 29.57 16.40 -16.49
CA SER A 316 31.02 16.31 -16.61
C SER A 316 31.47 15.95 -18.03
N GLY A 317 32.36 16.75 -18.61
CA GLY A 317 32.94 16.50 -19.94
C GLY A 317 32.30 17.29 -21.07
N LEU A 318 31.14 17.93 -20.85
CA LEU A 318 30.62 18.92 -21.78
C LEU A 318 31.45 20.19 -21.76
N ASN A 319 31.78 20.72 -22.94
CA ASN A 319 32.40 22.03 -23.10
C ASN A 319 31.37 23.15 -22.90
N PRO A 320 31.44 23.97 -21.83
CA PRO A 320 30.43 24.99 -21.55
C PRO A 320 30.31 26.06 -22.64
N ALA A 321 31.41 26.38 -23.34
CA ALA A 321 31.39 27.36 -24.41
C ALA A 321 30.61 26.87 -25.64
N GLN A 322 30.59 25.56 -25.88
CA GLN A 322 29.97 24.94 -27.05
C GLN A 322 28.61 24.29 -26.75
N THR A 323 28.27 24.14 -25.47
CA THR A 323 27.06 23.43 -25.06
C THR A 323 25.80 24.13 -25.50
N ARG A 324 24.87 23.34 -26.04
CA ARG A 324 23.52 23.76 -26.42
C ARG A 324 22.49 22.84 -25.78
N TYR A 325 21.39 23.44 -25.33
CA TYR A 325 20.17 22.71 -25.03
C TYR A 325 19.42 22.44 -26.34
N LEU A 326 18.96 21.21 -26.54
CA LEU A 326 18.29 20.78 -27.78
C LEU A 326 16.77 20.64 -27.61
N GLY A 327 16.27 20.72 -26.38
CA GLY A 327 14.90 20.35 -26.04
C GLY A 327 14.79 18.91 -25.55
N ASN A 328 13.63 18.53 -25.01
CA ASN A 328 13.35 17.16 -24.56
C ASN A 328 14.37 16.63 -23.52
N ASP A 329 14.90 17.50 -22.65
CA ASP A 329 15.98 17.19 -21.69
C ASP A 329 17.34 16.76 -22.33
N PHE A 330 17.54 16.98 -23.64
CA PHE A 330 18.82 16.71 -24.29
C PHE A 330 19.72 17.94 -24.34
N SER A 331 20.99 17.72 -24.02
CA SER A 331 22.07 18.72 -24.13
C SER A 331 23.25 18.12 -24.86
N LYS A 332 23.95 18.92 -25.65
CA LYS A 332 25.16 18.45 -26.33
C LYS A 332 26.23 19.54 -26.48
N ASP A 333 27.45 19.09 -26.70
CA ASP A 333 28.49 19.83 -27.41
C ASP A 333 28.85 19.09 -28.71
N HIS A 334 30.03 19.33 -29.29
CA HIS A 334 30.45 18.65 -30.53
C HIS A 334 30.89 17.19 -30.33
N GLN A 335 31.15 16.75 -29.09
CA GLN A 335 31.73 15.45 -28.76
C GLN A 335 30.81 14.56 -27.93
N GLN A 336 29.93 15.17 -27.12
CA GLN A 336 29.15 14.47 -26.11
C GLN A 336 27.70 14.93 -26.14
N VAL A 337 26.83 13.98 -25.83
CA VAL A 337 25.40 14.17 -25.72
C VAL A 337 24.94 13.62 -24.37
N TYR A 338 24.06 14.35 -23.72
CA TYR A 338 23.44 14.00 -22.46
C TYR A 338 21.93 14.02 -22.59
N PHE A 339 21.28 13.02 -22.01
CA PHE A 339 19.87 13.08 -21.64
C PHE A 339 19.83 13.27 -20.13
N ARG A 340 19.36 14.43 -19.68
CA ARG A 340 19.44 14.82 -18.26
C ARG A 340 20.90 14.75 -17.76
N ASN A 341 21.14 14.02 -16.68
CA ASN A 341 22.47 13.76 -16.12
C ASN A 341 23.14 12.48 -16.66
N ILE A 342 22.59 11.84 -17.70
CA ILE A 342 23.12 10.58 -18.25
C ILE A 342 23.78 10.85 -19.60
N ARG A 343 25.07 10.53 -19.71
CA ARG A 343 25.82 10.59 -20.97
C ARG A 343 25.37 9.47 -21.90
N LEU A 344 25.10 9.80 -23.17
CA LEU A 344 24.85 8.80 -24.22
C LEU A 344 26.19 8.29 -24.78
N THR A 345 26.22 7.00 -25.13
CA THR A 345 27.37 6.32 -25.75
C THR A 345 27.04 5.91 -27.18
N ASN A 346 28.06 5.82 -28.03
CA ASN A 346 27.94 5.40 -29.43
C ASN A 346 26.97 6.24 -30.28
N VAL A 347 26.90 7.56 -30.00
CA VAL A 347 26.07 8.52 -30.75
C VAL A 347 26.94 9.44 -31.60
N ASN A 348 26.41 9.89 -32.73
CA ASN A 348 27.07 10.93 -33.52
C ASN A 348 26.71 12.31 -32.97
N ALA A 349 27.48 12.79 -31.99
CA ALA A 349 27.25 14.07 -31.30
C ALA A 349 27.17 15.27 -32.27
N THR A 350 27.90 15.24 -33.39
CA THR A 350 27.88 16.33 -34.37
C THR A 350 26.51 16.45 -35.04
N HIS A 351 25.91 15.34 -35.45
CA HIS A 351 24.61 15.29 -36.12
C HIS A 351 23.41 15.08 -35.18
N PHE A 352 23.66 14.95 -33.87
CA PHE A 352 22.61 14.75 -32.88
C PHE A 352 21.65 15.95 -32.77
N SER A 353 20.35 15.69 -32.75
CA SER A 353 19.27 16.68 -32.63
C SER A 353 18.07 16.08 -31.89
N ALA A 354 17.29 16.90 -31.18
CA ALA A 354 16.02 16.45 -30.62
C ALA A 354 14.97 16.33 -31.73
N ILE A 355 14.11 15.32 -31.65
CA ILE A 355 12.89 15.25 -32.46
C ILE A 355 11.83 16.01 -31.67
N LEU A 356 11.39 17.17 -32.18
CA LEU A 356 10.43 18.02 -31.49
C LEU A 356 9.00 17.65 -31.87
N HIS A 357 8.09 17.75 -30.92
CA HIS A 357 6.67 17.49 -31.15
C HIS A 357 5.97 18.77 -31.68
N PRO A 358 5.09 18.69 -32.70
CA PRO A 358 4.46 19.88 -33.31
C PRO A 358 3.46 20.62 -32.39
N ARG A 359 2.69 19.89 -31.57
CA ARG A 359 1.62 20.47 -30.71
C ARG A 359 1.90 20.50 -29.21
N PHE A 360 2.55 19.46 -28.68
CA PHE A 360 2.81 19.32 -27.26
C PHE A 360 4.21 19.80 -26.88
N ASN A 361 4.26 20.48 -25.75
CA ASN A 361 5.47 20.81 -25.02
C ASN A 361 5.41 20.06 -23.68
N THR A 362 5.44 18.72 -23.77
CA THR A 362 5.27 17.86 -22.60
C THR A 362 6.62 17.36 -22.11
N LEU A 363 6.79 17.34 -20.78
CA LEU A 363 7.81 16.57 -20.04
C LEU A 363 7.59 15.05 -20.21
N GLY A 364 7.50 14.58 -21.45
CA GLY A 364 7.08 13.22 -21.81
C GLY A 364 7.52 12.77 -23.21
N TYR A 365 7.75 13.69 -24.16
CA TYR A 365 8.20 13.37 -25.51
C TYR A 365 9.73 13.41 -25.58
N PHE A 366 10.39 12.31 -25.23
CA PHE A 366 11.85 12.26 -25.06
C PHE A 366 12.59 11.63 -26.24
N TYR A 367 12.25 12.06 -27.46
CA TYR A 367 12.88 11.53 -28.67
C TYR A 367 13.96 12.45 -29.22
N ALA A 368 15.01 11.84 -29.74
CA ALA A 368 16.12 12.49 -30.41
C ALA A 368 16.68 11.59 -31.51
N LYS A 369 17.55 12.12 -32.36
CA LYS A 369 18.16 11.38 -33.45
C LYS A 369 19.55 11.90 -33.77
N ASP A 370 20.36 11.05 -34.35
CA ASP A 370 21.50 11.46 -35.16
C ASP A 370 21.28 11.04 -36.63
N ASP A 371 22.35 10.94 -37.40
CA ASP A 371 22.33 10.51 -38.81
C ASP A 371 22.08 9.01 -38.98
N GLN A 372 22.26 8.21 -37.93
CA GLN A 372 22.21 6.74 -38.00
C GLN A 372 21.02 6.14 -37.25
N GLN A 373 20.62 6.73 -36.12
CA GLN A 373 19.67 6.12 -35.20
C GLN A 373 18.74 7.15 -34.55
N VAL A 374 17.58 6.67 -34.12
CA VAL A 374 16.65 7.39 -33.27
C VAL A 374 16.79 6.89 -31.84
N TYR A 375 16.58 7.77 -30.87
CA TYR A 375 16.73 7.49 -29.45
C TYR A 375 15.46 7.90 -28.71
N TYR A 376 15.02 7.06 -27.78
CA TYR A 376 14.11 7.45 -26.71
C TYR A 376 14.90 7.52 -25.41
N LYS A 377 15.04 8.72 -24.84
CA LYS A 377 15.94 9.00 -23.71
C LYS A 377 17.37 8.56 -24.07
N THR A 378 17.91 7.56 -23.39
CA THR A 378 19.25 7.01 -23.61
C THR A 378 19.26 5.74 -24.45
N LYS A 379 18.10 5.25 -24.88
CA LYS A 379 17.97 3.98 -25.60
C LYS A 379 17.79 4.21 -27.09
N ALA A 380 18.67 3.61 -27.89
CA ALA A 380 18.53 3.53 -29.33
C ALA A 380 17.31 2.68 -29.74
N LEU A 381 16.60 3.14 -30.77
CA LEU A 381 15.46 2.48 -31.39
C LEU A 381 15.94 1.85 -32.69
N THR A 382 15.88 0.52 -32.76
CA THR A 382 16.34 -0.26 -33.90
C THR A 382 15.44 -0.06 -35.12
N ASP A 383 16.04 0.02 -36.32
CA ASP A 383 15.39 0.08 -37.63
C ASP A 383 14.54 1.32 -37.95
N LEU A 384 14.33 2.24 -36.99
CA LEU A 384 13.56 3.46 -37.23
C LEU A 384 14.40 4.46 -38.05
N ASP A 385 13.89 4.91 -39.20
CA ASP A 385 14.59 5.84 -40.10
C ASP A 385 14.71 7.24 -39.47
N PRO A 386 15.92 7.71 -39.12
CA PRO A 386 16.12 9.02 -38.51
C PRO A 386 15.63 10.20 -39.38
N GLN A 387 15.70 10.09 -40.71
CA GLN A 387 15.32 11.18 -41.61
C GLN A 387 13.80 11.31 -41.74
N GLN A 388 13.07 10.20 -41.61
CA GLN A 388 11.60 10.15 -41.75
C GLN A 388 10.84 10.14 -40.41
N SER A 389 11.57 10.00 -39.30
CA SER A 389 10.96 9.90 -37.96
C SER A 389 10.27 11.19 -37.52
N GLN A 390 9.00 11.06 -37.15
CA GLN A 390 8.15 12.17 -36.73
C GLN A 390 7.14 11.77 -35.65
N ALA A 391 6.68 12.77 -34.91
CA ALA A 391 5.68 12.59 -33.86
C ALA A 391 4.27 12.41 -34.42
N PHE A 392 3.42 11.64 -33.73
CA PHE A 392 1.98 11.69 -33.98
C PHE A 392 1.38 12.97 -33.39
N PRO A 393 0.63 13.80 -34.14
CA PRO A 393 0.14 15.09 -33.64
C PRO A 393 -0.71 15.04 -32.35
N ASN A 394 -1.36 13.90 -32.07
CA ASN A 394 -2.26 13.72 -30.94
C ASN A 394 -1.63 12.94 -29.76
N SER A 395 -0.34 12.60 -29.81
CA SER A 395 0.31 11.92 -28.69
C SER A 395 1.77 12.31 -28.46
N SER A 396 2.12 12.51 -27.19
CA SER A 396 3.49 12.74 -26.72
C SER A 396 4.26 11.46 -26.38
N GLN A 397 3.72 10.28 -26.68
CA GLN A 397 4.35 9.00 -26.32
C GLN A 397 4.73 8.15 -27.52
N TYR A 398 4.19 8.44 -28.71
CA TYR A 398 4.44 7.64 -29.91
C TYR A 398 5.28 8.41 -30.93
N ILE A 399 6.10 7.66 -31.65
CA ILE A 399 6.87 8.12 -32.80
C ILE A 399 6.71 7.12 -33.95
N HIS A 400 6.83 7.58 -35.18
CA HIS A 400 6.81 6.69 -36.33
C HIS A 400 7.70 7.21 -37.46
N ASP A 401 8.07 6.31 -38.35
CA ASP A 401 8.54 6.64 -39.69
C ASP A 401 7.51 6.13 -40.73
N GLN A 402 7.94 5.80 -41.94
CA GLN A 402 7.05 5.27 -42.98
C GLN A 402 6.63 3.81 -42.78
N GLN A 403 7.34 3.04 -41.94
CA GLN A 403 7.19 1.59 -41.80
C GLN A 403 6.87 1.16 -40.36
N LEU A 404 7.45 1.83 -39.37
CA LEU A 404 7.46 1.42 -37.98
C LEU A 404 6.75 2.43 -37.09
N VAL A 405 6.07 1.90 -36.08
CA VAL A 405 5.47 2.65 -34.98
C VAL A 405 6.14 2.22 -33.68
N TYR A 406 6.52 3.20 -32.87
CA TYR A 406 7.03 2.99 -31.53
C TYR A 406 6.14 3.69 -30.50
N TYR A 407 5.88 2.99 -29.40
CA TYR A 407 5.49 3.59 -28.14
C TYR A 407 6.72 3.66 -27.23
N GLN A 408 7.20 4.85 -26.94
CA GLN A 408 8.44 5.07 -26.19
C GLN A 408 9.61 4.25 -26.77
N ASP A 409 10.11 3.26 -26.04
CA ASP A 409 11.19 2.38 -26.47
C ASP A 409 10.71 1.00 -26.98
N LYS A 410 9.41 0.85 -27.24
CA LYS A 410 8.75 -0.39 -27.65
C LYS A 410 8.23 -0.28 -29.08
N ARG A 411 8.72 -1.15 -29.95
CA ARG A 411 8.24 -1.34 -31.31
C ARG A 411 6.87 -2.00 -31.30
N LEU A 412 5.96 -1.53 -32.16
CA LEU A 412 4.61 -2.07 -32.31
C LEU A 412 4.49 -2.75 -33.69
N ASP A 413 4.90 -4.01 -33.78
CA ASP A 413 5.16 -4.71 -35.06
C ASP A 413 3.93 -4.94 -35.95
N GLN A 414 2.72 -4.93 -35.39
CA GLN A 414 1.51 -5.25 -36.13
C GLN A 414 0.80 -4.02 -36.72
N LEU A 415 1.32 -2.81 -36.48
CA LEU A 415 0.73 -1.57 -36.96
C LEU A 415 1.32 -1.15 -38.30
N ASN A 416 0.46 -0.78 -39.24
CA ASN A 416 0.85 -0.01 -40.42
C ASN A 416 1.08 1.46 -40.05
N ALA A 417 2.33 1.91 -40.11
CA ALA A 417 2.71 3.26 -39.69
C ALA A 417 1.99 4.38 -40.46
N GLN A 418 1.66 4.18 -41.74
CA GLN A 418 0.99 5.19 -42.56
C GLN A 418 -0.50 5.32 -42.27
N GLN A 419 -1.12 4.28 -41.71
CA GLN A 419 -2.55 4.22 -41.40
C GLN A 419 -2.85 4.37 -39.91
N THR A 420 -1.82 4.31 -39.06
CA THR A 420 -1.97 4.34 -37.60
C THR A 420 -2.53 5.68 -37.13
N GLN A 421 -3.54 5.60 -36.28
CA GLN A 421 -4.13 6.71 -35.56
C GLN A 421 -3.96 6.49 -34.05
N ILE A 422 -3.73 7.58 -33.31
CA ILE A 422 -3.62 7.56 -31.85
C ILE A 422 -4.81 8.29 -31.24
N PHE A 423 -5.55 7.59 -30.39
CA PHE A 423 -6.69 8.09 -29.63
C PHE A 423 -6.32 8.17 -28.16
N SER A 424 -6.16 9.39 -27.64
CA SER A 424 -5.75 9.61 -26.26
C SER A 424 -6.93 9.54 -25.29
N GLY A 425 -6.77 8.81 -24.19
CA GLY A 425 -7.76 8.76 -23.12
C GLY A 425 -7.88 10.11 -22.42
N SER A 426 -9.11 10.62 -22.34
CA SER A 426 -9.42 11.96 -21.83
C SER A 426 -10.10 11.96 -20.45
N ASN A 427 -10.37 10.78 -19.87
CA ASN A 427 -11.07 10.62 -18.60
C ASN A 427 -10.07 10.45 -17.42
N ARG A 428 -10.53 10.54 -16.16
CA ARG A 428 -9.66 10.45 -14.96
C ARG A 428 -8.89 9.12 -14.84
N PHE A 429 -9.48 8.03 -15.31
CA PHE A 429 -8.93 6.67 -15.29
C PHE A 429 -8.13 6.35 -16.57
N SER A 430 -8.36 7.10 -17.66
CA SER A 430 -7.72 6.89 -18.97
C SER A 430 -6.64 7.90 -19.34
N ARG A 431 -6.31 8.87 -18.48
CA ARG A 431 -5.41 10.00 -18.82
C ARG A 431 -4.06 9.58 -19.41
N ASP A 432 -3.56 8.42 -19.01
CA ASP A 432 -2.27 7.86 -19.48
C ASP A 432 -2.45 6.60 -20.35
N LEU A 433 -3.67 6.35 -20.81
CA LEU A 433 -4.01 5.23 -21.69
C LEU A 433 -4.31 5.77 -23.08
N ASN A 434 -3.53 5.36 -24.07
CA ASN A 434 -3.72 5.71 -25.47
C ASN A 434 -3.99 4.46 -26.29
N LEU A 435 -4.96 4.53 -27.21
CA LEU A 435 -5.21 3.48 -28.19
C LEU A 435 -4.52 3.83 -29.51
N ALA A 436 -3.58 3.01 -29.95
CA ALA A 436 -2.99 3.04 -31.29
C ALA A 436 -3.64 1.96 -32.16
N THR A 437 -4.10 2.34 -33.35
CA THR A 437 -4.69 1.40 -34.30
C THR A 437 -4.57 1.87 -35.74
N ASP A 438 -4.38 0.93 -36.67
CA ASP A 438 -4.48 1.12 -38.12
C ASP A 438 -5.79 0.56 -38.70
N GLY A 439 -6.71 0.12 -37.84
CA GLY A 439 -7.95 -0.57 -38.20
C GLY A 439 -7.85 -2.10 -38.26
N HIS A 440 -6.65 -2.68 -38.13
CA HIS A 440 -6.42 -4.12 -38.12
C HIS A 440 -5.77 -4.60 -36.81
N ALA A 441 -4.82 -3.83 -36.30
CA ALA A 441 -4.20 -4.06 -35.00
C ALA A 441 -4.60 -2.97 -34.01
N TYR A 442 -4.61 -3.34 -32.72
CA TYR A 442 -5.02 -2.47 -31.63
C TYR A 442 -4.03 -2.60 -30.48
N TYR A 443 -3.45 -1.48 -30.06
CA TYR A 443 -2.53 -1.41 -28.94
C TYR A 443 -3.00 -0.37 -27.93
N LEU A 444 -3.02 -0.77 -26.66
CA LEU A 444 -3.18 0.13 -25.54
C LEU A 444 -1.79 0.45 -24.99
N ASN A 445 -1.30 1.65 -25.31
CA ASN A 445 0.10 2.02 -25.15
C ASN A 445 1.00 1.02 -25.90
N GLN A 446 1.82 0.27 -25.16
CA GLN A 446 2.69 -0.78 -25.72
C GLN A 446 2.03 -2.17 -25.77
N GLN A 447 0.87 -2.35 -25.14
CA GLN A 447 0.27 -3.67 -24.98
C GLN A 447 -0.72 -3.96 -26.11
N PRO A 448 -0.63 -5.10 -26.81
CA PRO A 448 -1.68 -5.47 -27.75
C PRO A 448 -3.00 -5.65 -27.00
N LEU A 449 -4.11 -5.32 -27.68
CA LEU A 449 -5.44 -5.47 -27.11
C LEU A 449 -5.71 -6.94 -26.74
N PRO A 450 -6.30 -7.24 -25.58
CA PRO A 450 -6.58 -8.62 -25.18
C PRO A 450 -7.42 -9.38 -26.22
N HIS A 451 -7.04 -10.62 -26.52
CA HIS A 451 -7.80 -11.51 -27.41
C HIS A 451 -8.97 -12.22 -26.70
N ILE A 452 -9.21 -11.90 -25.43
CA ILE A 452 -10.29 -12.44 -24.61
C ILE A 452 -11.05 -11.30 -23.93
N ALA A 453 -12.36 -11.48 -23.79
CA ALA A 453 -13.23 -10.58 -23.06
C ALA A 453 -13.98 -11.32 -21.95
N GLU A 454 -14.18 -10.66 -20.82
CA GLU A 454 -14.93 -11.19 -19.68
C GLU A 454 -16.41 -10.84 -19.76
N HIS A 455 -17.27 -11.78 -19.35
CA HIS A 455 -18.66 -11.48 -19.08
C HIS A 455 -18.84 -10.95 -17.66
N LYS A 456 -19.84 -10.08 -17.46
CA LYS A 456 -20.16 -9.47 -16.15
C LYS A 456 -20.35 -10.47 -15.00
N PHE A 457 -20.87 -11.65 -15.32
CA PHE A 457 -21.23 -12.63 -14.29
C PHE A 457 -20.45 -13.94 -14.42
N TRP A 458 -20.14 -14.44 -15.63
CA TRP A 458 -19.49 -15.76 -15.79
C TRP A 458 -18.69 -15.92 -17.09
N GLY A 459 -17.41 -16.27 -16.96
CA GLY A 459 -16.57 -16.79 -18.04
C GLY A 459 -15.94 -15.74 -18.96
N THR A 460 -15.14 -16.24 -19.89
CA THR A 460 -14.47 -15.46 -20.94
C THR A 460 -14.93 -15.93 -22.31
N THR A 461 -14.83 -15.04 -23.29
CA THR A 461 -15.06 -15.32 -24.71
C THR A 461 -13.88 -14.82 -25.52
N PRO A 462 -13.45 -15.52 -26.58
CA PRO A 462 -12.49 -14.97 -27.53
C PRO A 462 -13.06 -13.71 -28.19
N VAL A 463 -12.18 -12.78 -28.52
CA VAL A 463 -12.45 -11.57 -29.28
C VAL A 463 -11.94 -11.80 -30.70
N ASP A 464 -12.82 -11.64 -31.69
CA ASP A 464 -12.43 -11.73 -33.10
C ASP A 464 -11.73 -10.44 -33.54
N VAL A 465 -10.43 -10.36 -33.27
CA VAL A 465 -9.59 -9.22 -33.64
C VAL A 465 -9.56 -8.95 -35.15
N THR A 466 -9.82 -9.96 -36.00
CA THR A 466 -9.80 -9.78 -37.47
C THR A 466 -11.00 -9.00 -38.00
N ARG A 467 -12.08 -8.96 -37.23
CA ARG A 467 -13.35 -8.26 -37.54
C ARG A 467 -13.63 -7.11 -36.59
N LEU A 468 -12.73 -6.86 -35.64
CA LEU A 468 -12.91 -5.86 -34.61
C LEU A 468 -12.86 -4.46 -35.23
N GLN A 469 -13.75 -3.59 -34.77
CA GLN A 469 -13.82 -2.19 -35.17
C GLN A 469 -13.86 -1.33 -33.91
N LEU A 470 -13.16 -0.19 -33.94
CA LEU A 470 -13.28 0.83 -32.91
C LEU A 470 -14.65 1.52 -33.05
N LEU A 471 -15.52 1.32 -32.06
CA LEU A 471 -16.87 1.85 -32.04
C LEU A 471 -16.94 3.22 -31.36
N GLY A 472 -16.11 3.46 -30.35
CA GLY A 472 -16.05 4.75 -29.68
C GLY A 472 -14.77 4.92 -28.91
N SER A 473 -14.21 6.13 -28.94
CA SER A 473 -12.89 6.40 -28.36
C SER A 473 -12.93 7.25 -27.09
N GLN A 474 -14.12 7.75 -26.70
CA GLN A 474 -14.31 8.52 -25.47
C GLN A 474 -15.79 8.67 -25.07
N SER A 475 -16.02 8.83 -23.77
CA SER A 475 -17.30 9.28 -23.20
C SER A 475 -17.51 10.78 -23.38
N ASN A 476 -18.76 11.22 -23.58
CA ASN A 476 -19.10 12.66 -23.66
C ASN A 476 -19.29 13.32 -22.28
N GLU A 477 -19.42 12.53 -21.21
CA GLU A 477 -19.66 13.06 -19.87
C GLU A 477 -18.35 13.55 -19.22
N PRO A 478 -18.33 14.78 -18.64
CA PRO A 478 -17.12 15.37 -18.11
C PRO A 478 -16.60 14.67 -16.84
N TYR A 479 -17.45 13.98 -16.06
CA TYR A 479 -16.97 13.28 -14.87
C TYR A 479 -17.96 12.32 -14.17
N PRO A 480 -17.54 11.07 -13.84
CA PRO A 480 -16.43 10.32 -14.43
C PRO A 480 -16.80 9.87 -15.84
N GLY A 481 -15.87 9.95 -16.80
CA GLY A 481 -16.11 9.44 -18.16
C GLY A 481 -16.50 7.95 -18.10
N ASN A 482 -17.53 7.56 -18.84
CA ASN A 482 -18.19 6.26 -18.69
C ASN A 482 -17.41 5.09 -19.31
N PHE A 483 -16.54 5.34 -20.29
CA PHE A 483 -15.67 4.33 -20.87
C PHE A 483 -14.40 4.91 -21.49
N SER A 484 -13.39 4.05 -21.50
CA SER A 484 -12.14 4.07 -22.27
C SER A 484 -12.34 4.13 -23.79
N TYR A 485 -12.55 2.92 -24.29
CA TYR A 485 -12.73 2.57 -25.68
C TYR A 485 -13.84 1.52 -25.78
N LEU A 486 -14.69 1.65 -26.79
CA LEU A 486 -15.68 0.67 -27.17
C LEU A 486 -15.25 0.00 -28.48
N PHE A 487 -15.42 -1.31 -28.54
CA PHE A 487 -15.14 -2.10 -29.73
C PHE A 487 -16.35 -2.91 -30.13
N ALA A 488 -16.46 -3.25 -31.41
CA ALA A 488 -17.48 -4.17 -31.89
C ALA A 488 -16.85 -5.17 -32.87
N ASP A 489 -17.21 -6.44 -32.74
CA ASP A 489 -16.94 -7.45 -33.77
C ASP A 489 -18.25 -7.84 -34.49
N GLN A 490 -18.37 -9.07 -35.01
CA GLN A 490 -19.58 -9.52 -35.71
C GLN A 490 -20.72 -10.01 -34.79
N GLN A 491 -20.52 -10.07 -33.48
CA GLN A 491 -21.55 -10.59 -32.57
C GLN A 491 -21.63 -9.82 -31.25
N GLN A 492 -20.59 -9.10 -30.87
CA GLN A 492 -20.43 -8.56 -29.55
C GLN A 492 -19.96 -7.11 -29.59
N ILE A 493 -20.37 -6.38 -28.56
CA ILE A 493 -19.85 -5.06 -28.24
C ILE A 493 -19.04 -5.19 -26.96
N TYR A 494 -17.83 -4.66 -26.98
CA TYR A 494 -16.89 -4.70 -25.88
C TYR A 494 -16.64 -3.31 -25.33
N VAL A 495 -16.36 -3.24 -24.04
CA VAL A 495 -15.78 -2.06 -23.38
C VAL A 495 -14.44 -2.44 -22.79
N TYR A 496 -13.43 -1.60 -22.97
CA TYR A 496 -12.18 -1.75 -22.23
C TYR A 496 -12.35 -1.19 -20.81
N ASP A 497 -12.23 -2.08 -19.83
CA ASP A 497 -12.21 -1.72 -18.41
C ASP A 497 -10.78 -1.42 -18.00
N GLU A 498 -10.51 -0.15 -17.73
CA GLU A 498 -9.18 0.37 -17.43
C GLU A 498 -8.69 -0.02 -16.04
N PHE A 499 -9.62 -0.19 -15.11
CA PHE A 499 -9.30 -0.54 -13.73
C PHE A 499 -8.77 -1.96 -13.65
N TYR A 500 -9.40 -2.88 -14.40
CA TYR A 500 -8.99 -4.28 -14.48
C TYR A 500 -8.10 -4.60 -15.70
N GLN A 501 -7.83 -3.62 -16.56
CA GLN A 501 -7.05 -3.76 -17.79
C GLN A 501 -7.52 -4.91 -18.68
N GLN A 502 -8.84 -5.03 -18.88
CA GLN A 502 -9.44 -6.14 -19.60
C GLN A 502 -10.63 -5.71 -20.45
N LEU A 503 -10.88 -6.44 -21.53
CA LEU A 503 -12.12 -6.28 -22.29
C LEU A 503 -13.28 -6.92 -21.54
N LYS A 504 -14.42 -6.23 -21.50
CA LYS A 504 -15.68 -6.74 -20.97
C LYS A 504 -16.74 -6.74 -22.04
N VAL A 505 -17.50 -7.82 -22.12
CA VAL A 505 -18.64 -7.93 -23.02
C VAL A 505 -19.77 -7.05 -22.49
N LEU A 506 -20.12 -6.02 -23.26
CA LEU A 506 -21.18 -5.08 -22.96
C LEU A 506 -22.53 -5.56 -23.50
N TYR A 507 -22.52 -6.10 -24.72
CA TYR A 507 -23.70 -6.63 -25.37
C TYR A 507 -23.34 -7.79 -26.31
N ARG A 508 -24.25 -8.77 -26.42
CA ARG A 508 -24.13 -9.89 -27.36
C ARG A 508 -25.42 -10.00 -28.18
N PHE A 509 -25.29 -9.99 -29.50
CA PHE A 509 -26.38 -10.26 -30.42
C PHE A 509 -26.64 -11.77 -30.47
N GLN A 510 -27.93 -12.14 -30.54
CA GLN A 510 -28.35 -13.55 -30.51
C GLN A 510 -27.82 -14.34 -31.73
N GLN A 511 -27.71 -13.67 -32.88
CA GLN A 511 -27.15 -14.21 -34.11
C GLN A 511 -25.94 -13.34 -34.53
N PRO A 512 -24.94 -13.91 -35.21
CA PRO A 512 -23.90 -13.12 -35.85
C PRO A 512 -24.53 -12.10 -36.80
N VAL A 513 -24.23 -10.83 -36.57
CA VAL A 513 -24.73 -9.69 -37.35
C VAL A 513 -23.52 -8.99 -37.96
N ARG A 514 -23.60 -8.62 -39.24
CA ARG A 514 -22.52 -7.84 -39.86
C ARG A 514 -22.57 -6.42 -39.32
N LEU A 515 -22.00 -6.20 -38.14
CA LEU A 515 -21.94 -4.88 -37.53
C LEU A 515 -20.94 -4.01 -38.29
N ILE A 516 -21.41 -2.83 -38.68
CA ILE A 516 -20.62 -1.80 -39.35
C ILE A 516 -20.67 -0.55 -38.46
N VAL A 517 -19.50 -0.06 -38.04
CA VAL A 517 -19.42 1.22 -37.33
C VAL A 517 -19.66 2.35 -38.34
N LEU A 518 -20.74 3.10 -38.14
CA LEU A 518 -21.13 4.20 -39.02
C LEU A 518 -20.50 5.53 -38.58
N ALA A 519 -20.38 5.74 -37.27
CA ALA A 519 -19.78 6.89 -36.63
C ALA A 519 -19.47 6.57 -35.16
N ASP A 520 -18.88 7.51 -34.42
CA ASP A 520 -18.66 7.37 -32.98
C ASP A 520 -19.96 6.96 -32.26
N ARG A 521 -19.91 5.83 -31.53
CA ARG A 521 -21.03 5.18 -30.81
C ARG A 521 -22.23 4.81 -31.67
N ARG A 522 -22.12 4.84 -32.99
CA ARG A 522 -23.20 4.53 -33.91
C ARG A 522 -22.82 3.36 -34.81
N LEU A 523 -23.64 2.33 -34.83
CA LEU A 523 -23.41 1.14 -35.65
C LEU A 523 -24.68 0.67 -36.36
N SER A 524 -24.54 -0.18 -37.36
CA SER A 524 -25.66 -0.82 -38.03
C SER A 524 -25.39 -2.30 -38.27
N ASP A 525 -26.44 -3.12 -38.21
CA ASP A 525 -26.42 -4.53 -38.63
C ASP A 525 -26.89 -4.73 -40.08
N GLY A 526 -27.11 -3.62 -40.82
CA GLY A 526 -27.65 -3.59 -42.18
C GLY A 526 -29.18 -3.51 -42.26
N GLN A 527 -29.90 -3.80 -41.17
CA GLN A 527 -31.37 -3.68 -41.09
C GLN A 527 -31.79 -2.53 -40.18
N HIS A 528 -31.07 -2.35 -39.08
CA HIS A 528 -31.31 -1.34 -38.06
C HIS A 528 -30.02 -0.54 -37.79
N SER A 529 -30.22 0.70 -37.36
CA SER A 529 -29.16 1.54 -36.81
C SER A 529 -29.29 1.58 -35.29
N TYR A 530 -28.17 1.48 -34.60
CA TYR A 530 -28.07 1.51 -33.16
C TYR A 530 -27.18 2.66 -32.71
N LEU A 531 -27.54 3.23 -31.58
CA LEU A 531 -26.79 4.26 -30.87
C LEU A 531 -26.45 3.76 -29.47
N ILE A 532 -25.20 3.93 -29.07
CA ILE A 532 -24.78 3.76 -27.68
C ILE A 532 -25.00 5.06 -26.93
N THR A 533 -25.76 4.96 -25.85
CA THR A 533 -26.08 6.07 -24.95
C THR A 533 -25.56 5.77 -23.56
N GLU A 534 -25.21 6.82 -22.82
CA GLU A 534 -24.64 6.73 -21.49
C GLU A 534 -25.48 7.55 -20.53
N LYS A 535 -25.71 7.04 -19.31
CA LYS A 535 -26.45 7.75 -18.26
C LYS A 535 -25.81 7.56 -16.90
N LEU A 536 -25.55 8.67 -16.21
CA LEU A 536 -25.14 8.68 -14.80
C LEU A 536 -26.31 8.28 -13.90
N TYR A 537 -26.05 7.39 -12.94
CA TYR A 537 -27.00 6.99 -11.90
C TYR A 537 -26.40 7.25 -10.52
N ARG A 538 -27.14 7.91 -9.65
CA ARG A 538 -26.75 8.18 -8.26
C ARG A 538 -27.69 7.41 -7.34
N THR A 539 -27.16 6.48 -6.55
CA THR A 539 -27.90 5.82 -5.47
C THR A 539 -27.40 6.33 -4.14
N ARG A 540 -28.31 6.84 -3.30
CA ARG A 540 -27.99 7.21 -1.91
C ARG A 540 -28.26 5.99 -1.02
N GLY A 541 -27.25 5.51 -0.32
CA GLY A 541 -27.40 4.44 0.66
C GLY A 541 -28.25 4.92 1.83
N ARG A 542 -29.35 4.20 2.13
CA ARG A 542 -30.30 4.57 3.20
C ARG A 542 -29.68 4.60 4.61
N SER A 543 -28.59 3.86 4.86
CA SER A 543 -28.01 3.69 6.21
C SER A 543 -26.64 4.34 6.41
N SER A 544 -25.84 4.52 5.37
CA SER A 544 -24.46 5.03 5.46
C SER A 544 -24.32 6.51 5.11
N GLY A 545 -25.35 7.13 4.52
CA GLY A 545 -25.26 8.45 3.90
C GLY A 545 -24.35 8.48 2.66
N SER A 546 -23.78 7.35 2.23
CA SER A 546 -22.90 7.28 1.07
C SER A 546 -23.69 7.34 -0.24
N THR A 547 -23.28 8.20 -1.15
CA THR A 547 -23.78 8.26 -2.53
C THR A 547 -22.89 7.41 -3.43
N THR A 548 -23.40 6.26 -3.86
CA THR A 548 -22.74 5.48 -4.91
C THR A 548 -23.07 6.11 -6.26
N HIS A 549 -22.02 6.43 -7.00
CA HIS A 549 -22.11 6.90 -8.36
C HIS A 549 -21.85 5.70 -9.28
N GLY A 550 -22.82 5.37 -10.13
CA GLY A 550 -22.68 4.35 -11.16
C GLY A 550 -23.09 4.91 -12.50
N PHE A 551 -22.82 4.18 -13.57
CA PHE A 551 -23.19 4.56 -14.92
C PHE A 551 -23.80 3.38 -15.65
N LYS A 552 -24.72 3.68 -16.56
CA LYS A 552 -25.39 2.71 -17.42
C LYS A 552 -25.09 3.06 -18.87
N ILE A 553 -24.41 2.15 -19.56
CA ILE A 553 -24.26 2.19 -21.02
C ILE A 553 -25.41 1.37 -21.62
N SER A 554 -26.14 1.95 -22.56
CA SER A 554 -27.31 1.33 -23.20
C SER A 554 -27.18 1.37 -24.72
N LEU A 555 -27.41 0.22 -25.35
CA LEU A 555 -27.56 0.12 -26.80
C LEU A 555 -29.04 0.34 -27.15
N ILE A 556 -29.35 1.32 -28.00
CA ILE A 556 -30.71 1.71 -28.36
C ILE A 556 -30.84 1.71 -29.88
N ARG A 557 -31.92 1.17 -30.44
CA ARG A 557 -32.22 1.33 -31.88
C ARG A 557 -32.72 2.75 -32.13
N GLU A 558 -32.20 3.39 -33.18
CA GLU A 558 -32.58 4.78 -33.49
C GLU A 558 -34.08 4.95 -33.73
N GLN A 559 -34.71 3.96 -34.36
CA GLN A 559 -36.17 3.96 -34.56
C GLN A 559 -36.94 3.93 -33.23
N ASP A 560 -36.49 3.15 -32.24
CA ASP A 560 -37.12 3.11 -30.92
C ASP A 560 -37.01 4.47 -30.22
N GLN A 561 -35.87 5.16 -30.38
CA GLN A 561 -35.68 6.50 -29.84
C GLN A 561 -36.64 7.52 -30.49
N GLN A 562 -36.86 7.44 -31.81
CA GLN A 562 -37.84 8.27 -32.51
C GLN A 562 -39.27 8.00 -32.03
N ILE A 563 -39.65 6.74 -31.85
CA ILE A 563 -40.97 6.34 -31.34
C ILE A 563 -41.15 6.87 -29.91
N MET A 564 -40.14 6.72 -29.04
CA MET A 564 -40.17 7.27 -27.69
C MET A 564 -40.32 8.79 -27.71
N ALA A 565 -39.54 9.50 -28.54
CA ALA A 565 -39.63 10.95 -28.66
C ALA A 565 -41.01 11.40 -29.14
N GLN A 566 -41.59 10.74 -30.15
CA GLN A 566 -42.95 11.02 -30.62
C GLN A 566 -44.01 10.74 -29.55
N TYR A 567 -43.86 9.64 -28.79
CA TYR A 567 -44.76 9.32 -27.69
C TYR A 567 -44.75 10.42 -26.62
N PHE A 568 -43.59 10.90 -26.20
CA PHE A 568 -43.47 11.97 -25.20
C PHE A 568 -43.91 13.34 -25.74
N ALA A 569 -43.67 13.64 -27.03
CA ALA A 569 -44.17 14.85 -27.67
C ALA A 569 -45.71 14.88 -27.70
N ARG A 570 -46.36 13.73 -27.96
CA ARG A 570 -47.83 13.59 -27.94
C ARG A 570 -48.42 13.52 -26.53
N ASN A 571 -47.63 13.08 -25.55
CA ASN A 571 -48.05 12.94 -24.16
C ASN A 571 -47.14 13.75 -23.23
N PRO A 572 -47.17 15.09 -23.28
CA PRO A 572 -46.28 15.92 -22.46
C PRO A 572 -46.49 15.72 -20.95
N ASN A 573 -47.68 15.29 -20.52
CA ASN A 573 -47.94 14.90 -19.13
C ASN A 573 -47.25 13.60 -18.71
N ALA A 574 -46.82 12.75 -19.65
CA ALA A 574 -46.05 11.55 -19.36
C ALA A 574 -44.59 11.86 -18.94
N LEU A 575 -44.09 13.08 -19.17
CA LEU A 575 -42.83 13.54 -18.57
C LEU A 575 -42.91 13.65 -17.04
N LYS A 576 -44.12 13.82 -16.46
CA LYS A 576 -44.32 13.80 -14.99
C LYS A 576 -44.18 12.40 -14.36
N LEU A 577 -44.03 11.33 -15.16
CA LEU A 577 -43.67 10.00 -14.65
C LEU A 577 -42.17 9.85 -14.34
N SER A 578 -41.36 10.90 -14.44
CA SER A 578 -40.01 10.92 -13.86
C SER A 578 -39.99 10.60 -12.35
N ASN A 579 -41.13 10.73 -11.66
CA ASN A 579 -41.34 10.30 -10.28
C ASN A 579 -41.59 8.78 -10.08
N LEU A 580 -41.60 7.97 -11.14
CA LEU A 580 -41.59 6.50 -11.00
C LEU A 580 -40.17 5.89 -11.01
N LEU A 581 -39.15 6.73 -11.23
CA LEU A 581 -37.73 6.38 -11.07
C LEU A 581 -37.06 7.15 -9.90
N HIS A 582 -37.81 7.98 -9.18
CA HIS A 582 -37.43 8.54 -7.89
C HIS A 582 -38.32 7.93 -6.81
N ASP A 583 -37.72 7.12 -5.95
CA ASP A 583 -38.22 6.79 -4.62
C ASP A 583 -39.67 6.28 -4.52
N ARG A 584 -39.86 4.99 -4.78
CA ARG A 584 -40.77 4.23 -3.90
C ARG A 584 -40.03 3.98 -2.58
N GLU A 585 -40.12 4.96 -1.69
CA GLU A 585 -40.27 4.67 -0.27
C GLU A 585 -41.47 3.73 -0.13
N ILE A 586 -41.18 2.46 0.15
CA ILE A 586 -42.14 1.56 0.79
C ILE A 586 -41.47 1.19 2.11
N ASN A 587 -42.25 1.37 3.18
CA ASN A 587 -41.97 1.18 4.59
C ASN A 587 -41.05 0.00 4.91
#